data_AF-A0A7V1EDJ0-F1
#
_entry.id   AF-A0A7V1EDJ0-F1
#
_cell.length_a   1.000
_cell.length_b   1.000
_cell.length_c   1.000
_cell.angle_alpha   90.00
_cell.angle_beta   90.00
_cell.angle_gamma   90.00
#
_symmetry.space_group_name_H-M   'P 1'
#
loop_
_entity.id
_entity.type
_entity.pdbx_description
1 polymer ?
#
loop_
_entity_poly.entity_id
_entity_poly.type
_entity_poly.pdbx_seq_one_letter_code
_entity_poly.pdbx_strand_id
1 'polypeptide(L)'
;MKIPLYPGSEKRSIGSCRWVLITVCVLLFMFFGLLDSFAQEILLKNPDEYGELYDLKNKEVFLNIESHSGTPLILEFVLKDWEEIVEKIYFDFENDGVIDLEFEPLPGEKDVEKVVFRGIPYRKQGKYNVAVYLKTEYGTFLREFVIGFTDFVWGEDNFSFANDGKFENAIDFVSKTVIDWAQYRFGELTQDREIVMIYVMYSIYKGSIGRCYAFSGGEVFYKKYPERIKYPYLNTFSIDESDLQIIKEMDYNQNDIVFSNFISGKINLSGEQDNKGLREELNKVKSSINSGDTIILGYLSKKMHHSMTAYGYFENLYRDNVTLLVANNWERNQNDNGFSEDAENLIIQFTGNSNIIKWYDLTKKKYRYPKMIFSVEREDNYDFAPDDFLHLIGTAEDEMIKNDRMIIMVEKTEEAFLVDSDGNETGYKKPKTFKKLDEVIFRKIDYNYIFEFPRGNDYTLVLKKRRYNKEKKTHKNANLFFIIPNQGKIKTLVFDNLTIYDDKETRFQIIKDRVIQIE
;
A
#
# COMPACT_ATOMS: atom_id res chain seq x y z
N MET A 1 -33.56 64.62 -9.27
CA MET A 1 -34.78 64.54 -8.42
C MET A 1 -34.49 65.24 -7.10
N LYS A 2 -35.42 66.05 -6.58
CA LYS A 2 -35.28 66.95 -5.41
C LYS A 2 -35.44 66.22 -4.05
N ILE A 3 -34.50 66.48 -3.11
CA ILE A 3 -34.58 66.81 -1.65
C ILE A 3 -35.92 66.48 -0.91
N PRO A 4 -35.95 65.88 0.32
CA PRO A 4 -35.57 66.60 1.55
C PRO A 4 -34.92 65.88 2.75
N LEU A 5 -34.48 66.75 3.67
CA LEU A 5 -33.67 66.65 4.89
C LEU A 5 -34.43 66.17 6.16
N TYR A 6 -33.70 65.46 7.05
CA TYR A 6 -33.65 65.37 8.56
C TYR A 6 -34.91 65.62 9.44
N PRO A 7 -35.09 64.95 10.62
CA PRO A 7 -34.16 64.94 11.79
C PRO A 7 -34.00 63.57 12.51
N GLY A 8 -32.88 63.22 13.15
CA GLY A 8 -32.49 63.60 14.51
C GLY A 8 -33.06 62.64 15.60
N SER A 9 -32.23 61.78 16.23
CA SER A 9 -32.39 61.37 17.65
C SER A 9 -31.26 60.44 18.15
N GLU A 10 -30.64 60.92 19.23
CA GLU A 10 -30.19 60.20 20.44
C GLU A 10 -29.23 58.98 20.34
N LYS A 11 -27.98 59.26 20.69
CA LYS A 11 -27.03 58.28 21.28
C LYS A 11 -27.63 57.68 22.56
N ARG A 12 -28.07 56.43 22.52
CA ARG A 12 -28.27 55.62 23.74
C ARG A 12 -26.96 54.93 24.12
N SER A 13 -26.54 55.12 25.37
CA SER A 13 -25.35 54.53 25.97
C SER A 13 -25.48 53.01 26.07
N ILE A 14 -24.61 52.28 25.39
CA ILE A 14 -24.35 50.84 25.60
C ILE A 14 -23.44 50.73 26.83
N GLY A 15 -23.98 51.05 28.00
CA GLY A 15 -23.24 51.04 29.28
C GLY A 15 -23.60 49.86 30.19
N SER A 16 -24.74 49.20 29.96
CA SER A 16 -25.30 48.21 30.90
C SER A 16 -25.18 46.75 30.43
N CYS A 17 -24.98 46.46 29.15
CA CYS A 17 -24.81 45.06 28.69
C CYS A 17 -23.42 44.48 28.96
N ARG A 18 -22.38 45.32 29.09
CA ARG A 18 -21.00 44.85 29.33
C ARG A 18 -20.81 44.28 30.74
N TRP A 19 -21.49 44.84 31.73
CA TRP A 19 -21.39 44.40 33.12
C TRP A 19 -22.17 43.11 33.40
N VAL A 20 -23.29 42.87 32.71
CA VAL A 20 -24.04 41.62 32.83
C VAL A 20 -23.28 40.45 32.19
N LEU A 21 -22.63 40.66 31.04
CA LEU A 21 -21.83 39.63 30.39
C LEU A 21 -20.58 39.25 31.21
N ILE A 22 -19.88 40.25 31.78
CA ILE A 22 -18.72 40.01 32.64
C ILE A 22 -19.14 39.30 33.95
N THR A 23 -20.27 39.66 34.54
CA THR A 23 -20.77 39.03 35.78
C THR A 23 -21.19 37.58 35.54
N VAL A 24 -21.81 37.27 34.40
CA VAL A 24 -22.16 35.89 34.02
C VAL A 24 -20.90 35.06 33.72
N CYS A 25 -19.89 35.62 33.04
CA CYS A 25 -18.62 34.92 32.83
C CYS A 25 -17.83 34.67 34.12
N VAL A 26 -17.84 35.62 35.07
CA VAL A 26 -17.18 35.47 36.38
C VAL A 26 -17.90 34.47 37.28
N LEU A 27 -19.25 34.44 37.24
CA LEU A 27 -20.04 33.44 37.95
C LEU A 27 -19.88 32.04 37.35
N LEU A 28 -19.79 31.89 36.02
CA LEU A 28 -19.45 30.62 35.37
C LEU A 28 -18.04 30.16 35.74
N PHE A 29 -17.04 31.05 35.73
CA PHE A 29 -15.68 30.71 36.17
C PHE A 29 -15.60 30.29 37.64
N MET A 30 -16.35 30.95 38.53
CA MET A 30 -16.43 30.55 39.95
C MET A 30 -17.19 29.22 40.14
N PHE A 31 -18.19 28.92 39.31
CA PHE A 31 -18.94 27.66 39.37
C PHE A 31 -18.10 26.47 38.86
N PHE A 32 -17.29 26.67 37.81
CA PHE A 32 -16.32 25.66 37.35
C PHE A 32 -15.18 25.46 38.36
N GLY A 33 -14.68 26.52 39.01
CA GLY A 33 -13.68 26.41 40.08
C GLY A 33 -14.17 25.69 41.34
N LEU A 34 -15.47 25.78 41.65
CA LEU A 34 -16.08 25.07 42.79
C LEU A 34 -16.29 23.57 42.50
N LEU A 35 -16.66 23.20 41.27
CA LEU A 35 -16.73 21.80 40.82
C LEU A 35 -15.33 21.16 40.77
N ASP A 36 -14.31 21.91 40.33
CA ASP A 36 -12.90 21.48 40.43
C ASP A 36 -12.46 21.29 41.88
N SER A 37 -12.88 22.16 42.80
CA SER A 37 -12.50 22.03 44.21
C SER A 37 -13.09 20.79 44.88
N PHE A 38 -14.30 20.38 44.49
CA PHE A 38 -14.96 19.18 45.05
C PHE A 38 -14.37 17.89 44.47
N ALA A 39 -14.03 17.89 43.17
CA ALA A 39 -13.28 16.80 42.55
C ALA A 39 -11.86 16.69 43.14
N GLN A 40 -11.17 17.83 43.38
CA GLN A 40 -9.88 17.87 44.06
C GLN A 40 -9.94 17.41 45.51
N GLU A 41 -11.01 17.73 46.26
CA GLU A 41 -11.18 17.30 47.66
C GLU A 41 -11.49 15.80 47.79
N ILE A 42 -12.06 15.17 46.75
CA ILE A 42 -12.22 13.71 46.64
C ILE A 42 -10.92 13.03 46.22
N LEU A 43 -10.21 13.59 45.23
CA LEU A 43 -8.87 13.14 44.79
C LEU A 43 -7.84 13.17 45.93
N LEU A 44 -7.95 14.12 46.86
CA LEU A 44 -7.09 14.24 48.03
C LEU A 44 -7.34 13.18 49.12
N LYS A 45 -8.49 12.50 49.10
CA LYS A 45 -8.85 11.52 50.15
C LYS A 45 -8.38 10.10 49.85
N ASN A 46 -8.22 9.72 48.57
CA ASN A 46 -7.67 8.43 48.12
C ASN A 46 -6.95 8.60 46.77
N PRO A 47 -5.80 9.31 46.70
CA PRO A 47 -5.13 9.66 45.46
C PRO A 47 -4.68 8.44 44.64
N ASP A 48 -4.33 7.33 45.32
CA ASP A 48 -3.85 6.11 44.67
C ASP A 48 -4.99 5.37 43.94
N GLU A 49 -6.18 5.27 44.56
CA GLU A 49 -7.32 4.52 44.00
C GLU A 49 -8.02 5.29 42.86
N TYR A 50 -8.14 6.62 43.00
CA TYR A 50 -8.73 7.46 41.95
C TYR A 50 -7.78 7.67 40.76
N GLY A 51 -6.46 7.71 41.02
CA GLY A 51 -5.44 7.76 39.96
C GLY A 51 -5.42 6.48 39.13
N GLU A 52 -5.48 5.31 39.78
CA GLU A 52 -5.56 4.02 39.08
C GLU A 52 -6.84 3.90 38.24
N LEU A 53 -8.00 4.32 38.77
CA LEU A 53 -9.26 4.32 38.03
C LEU A 53 -9.23 5.29 36.85
N TYR A 54 -8.73 6.51 37.05
CA TYR A 54 -8.54 7.49 35.99
C TYR A 54 -7.67 6.92 34.86
N ASP A 55 -6.52 6.34 35.19
CA ASP A 55 -5.60 5.74 34.22
C ASP A 55 -6.22 4.55 33.49
N LEU A 56 -6.99 3.72 34.19
CA LEU A 56 -7.71 2.59 33.62
C LEU A 56 -8.73 3.09 32.59
N LYS A 57 -9.61 4.02 32.98
CA LYS A 57 -10.65 4.58 32.10
C LYS A 57 -10.05 5.35 30.94
N ASN A 58 -8.96 6.10 31.17
CA ASN A 58 -8.24 6.80 30.12
C ASN A 58 -7.65 5.85 29.07
N LYS A 59 -7.25 4.63 29.45
CA LYS A 59 -6.78 3.60 28.51
C LYS A 59 -7.92 2.92 27.73
N GLU A 60 -9.14 2.95 28.25
CA GLU A 60 -10.34 2.38 27.60
C GLU A 60 -10.93 3.27 26.51
N VAL A 61 -10.66 4.58 26.54
CA VAL A 61 -11.13 5.53 25.51
C VAL A 61 -10.13 5.67 24.36
N PHE A 62 -10.54 5.31 23.14
CA PHE A 62 -9.74 5.37 21.93
C PHE A 62 -10.18 6.53 21.04
N LEU A 63 -9.23 7.32 20.55
CA LEU A 63 -9.49 8.34 19.54
C LEU A 63 -8.43 8.18 18.45
N ASN A 64 -8.88 7.91 17.23
CA ASN A 64 -8.02 7.78 16.04
C ASN A 64 -8.36 8.85 15.02
N ILE A 65 -7.44 9.09 14.10
CA ILE A 65 -7.64 9.94 12.94
C ILE A 65 -7.63 9.05 11.70
N GLU A 66 -8.61 9.25 10.83
CA GLU A 66 -8.73 8.61 9.53
C GLU A 66 -8.93 9.69 8.46
N SER A 67 -8.54 9.37 7.23
CA SER A 67 -8.83 10.21 6.06
C SER A 67 -8.92 9.34 4.81
N HIS A 68 -9.83 9.71 3.91
CA HIS A 68 -10.00 9.05 2.62
C HIS A 68 -9.96 10.06 1.46
N SER A 69 -9.44 11.26 1.71
CA SER A 69 -9.38 12.33 0.71
C SER A 69 -7.94 12.53 0.23
N GLY A 70 -7.78 13.32 -0.83
CA GLY A 70 -6.50 13.94 -1.15
C GLY A 70 -6.35 15.25 -0.38
N THR A 71 -5.38 16.07 -0.78
CA THR A 71 -5.08 17.34 -0.14
C THR A 71 -5.98 18.47 -0.70
N PRO A 72 -6.55 19.35 0.14
CA PRO A 72 -6.47 19.37 1.60
C PRO A 72 -7.24 18.23 2.25
N LEU A 73 -6.67 17.65 3.31
CA LEU A 73 -7.22 16.45 3.94
C LEU A 73 -8.55 16.74 4.64
N ILE A 74 -9.56 15.91 4.37
CA ILE A 74 -10.76 15.74 5.18
C ILE A 74 -10.39 14.76 6.29
N LEU A 75 -10.26 15.26 7.51
CA LEU A 75 -9.89 14.48 8.68
C LEU A 75 -11.14 14.02 9.42
N GLU A 76 -11.18 12.75 9.78
CA GLU A 76 -12.21 12.15 10.61
C GLU A 76 -11.61 11.72 11.94
N PHE A 77 -12.15 12.23 13.06
CA PHE A 77 -11.78 11.73 14.38
C PHE A 77 -12.80 10.66 14.79
N VAL A 78 -12.32 9.45 15.00
CA VAL A 78 -13.13 8.27 15.31
C VAL A 78 -12.92 7.91 16.78
N LEU A 79 -13.96 8.12 17.58
CA LEU A 79 -14.01 7.79 19.00
C LEU A 79 -14.51 6.36 19.19
N LYS A 80 -13.77 5.54 19.94
CA LYS A 80 -14.27 4.28 20.50
C LYS A 80 -14.34 4.41 22.01
N ASP A 81 -15.56 4.51 22.51
CA ASP A 81 -15.87 4.73 23.92
C ASP A 81 -16.99 3.75 24.34
N TRP A 82 -16.56 2.59 24.83
CA TRP A 82 -17.42 1.45 25.11
C TRP A 82 -18.38 1.68 26.28
N GLU A 83 -17.96 2.52 27.23
CA GLU A 83 -18.71 2.83 28.42
C GLU A 83 -19.48 4.16 28.30
N GLU A 84 -19.33 4.85 27.17
CA GLU A 84 -19.94 6.15 26.89
C GLU A 84 -19.61 7.20 27.98
N ILE A 85 -18.38 7.17 28.50
CA ILE A 85 -17.92 8.06 29.57
C ILE A 85 -17.50 9.45 29.06
N VAL A 86 -17.32 9.63 27.75
CA VAL A 86 -16.99 10.92 27.13
C VAL A 86 -18.25 11.76 26.96
N GLU A 87 -18.37 12.81 27.76
CA GLU A 87 -19.48 13.75 27.75
C GLU A 87 -19.35 14.82 26.66
N LYS A 88 -18.10 15.28 26.43
CA LYS A 88 -17.81 16.37 25.49
C LYS A 88 -16.39 16.32 24.97
N ILE A 89 -16.20 16.77 23.75
CA ILE A 89 -14.90 16.83 23.08
C ILE A 89 -14.59 18.27 22.70
N TYR A 90 -13.34 18.68 22.88
CA TYR A 90 -12.83 19.97 22.43
C TYR A 90 -11.60 19.74 21.57
N PHE A 91 -11.64 20.26 20.35
CA PHE A 91 -10.53 20.22 19.41
C PHE A 91 -9.77 21.55 19.45
N ASP A 92 -8.47 21.47 19.63
CA ASP A 92 -7.53 22.58 19.46
C ASP A 92 -6.62 22.26 18.28
N PHE A 93 -6.93 22.86 17.13
CA PHE A 93 -6.17 22.73 15.88
C PHE A 93 -5.07 23.80 15.74
N GLU A 94 -4.72 24.48 16.83
CA GLU A 94 -3.84 25.67 16.84
C GLU A 94 -4.39 26.82 15.97
N ASN A 95 -3.63 27.90 15.80
CA ASN A 95 -4.05 29.10 15.04
C ASN A 95 -4.21 28.87 13.52
N ASP A 96 -3.70 27.75 13.01
CA ASP A 96 -3.67 27.45 11.58
C ASP A 96 -4.85 26.56 11.13
N GLY A 97 -5.64 26.05 12.08
CA GLY A 97 -6.79 25.18 11.84
C GLY A 97 -8.11 25.92 11.59
N VAL A 98 -8.86 25.57 10.53
CA VAL A 98 -10.23 26.05 10.28
C VAL A 98 -11.25 24.92 10.47
N ILE A 99 -12.17 25.07 11.44
CA ILE A 99 -13.25 24.10 11.65
C ILE A 99 -14.36 24.37 10.64
N ASP A 100 -14.51 23.50 9.64
CA ASP A 100 -15.53 23.67 8.58
C ASP A 100 -16.83 22.89 8.86
N LEU A 101 -16.79 21.72 9.52
CA LEU A 101 -17.96 20.88 9.83
C LEU A 101 -17.74 20.07 11.12
N GLU A 102 -18.54 20.31 12.16
CA GLU A 102 -18.65 19.43 13.33
C GLU A 102 -19.89 18.55 13.12
N PHE A 103 -19.73 17.23 13.11
CA PHE A 103 -20.87 16.31 13.06
C PHE A 103 -21.29 15.98 14.48
N GLU A 104 -22.52 16.34 14.85
CA GLU A 104 -23.14 15.72 16.01
C GLU A 104 -23.36 14.23 15.69
N PRO A 105 -22.88 13.28 16.52
CA PRO A 105 -23.09 11.87 16.27
C PRO A 105 -24.59 11.58 16.16
N LEU A 106 -25.00 10.85 15.11
CA LEU A 106 -26.39 10.48 14.90
C LEU A 106 -26.91 9.70 16.12
N PRO A 107 -28.00 10.13 16.77
CA PRO A 107 -28.55 9.40 17.90
C PRO A 107 -29.07 8.03 17.44
N GLY A 108 -28.55 6.94 18.02
CA GLY A 108 -29.18 5.61 17.93
C GLY A 108 -28.41 4.52 17.21
N GLU A 109 -27.23 4.79 16.64
CA GLU A 109 -26.34 3.72 16.19
C GLU A 109 -25.56 3.18 17.40
N LYS A 110 -25.83 1.93 17.76
CA LYS A 110 -25.04 1.15 18.75
C LYS A 110 -23.67 0.75 18.19
N ASP A 111 -23.09 1.59 17.35
CA ASP A 111 -21.75 1.38 16.87
C ASP A 111 -20.77 1.89 17.91
N VAL A 112 -19.86 0.99 18.22
CA VAL A 112 -18.72 1.15 19.11
C VAL A 112 -17.82 2.30 18.70
N GLU A 113 -17.82 2.62 17.41
CA GLU A 113 -16.93 3.59 16.77
C GLU A 113 -17.79 4.71 16.21
N LYS A 114 -17.61 5.93 16.72
CA LYS A 114 -18.40 7.11 16.35
C LYS A 114 -17.47 8.16 15.76
N VAL A 115 -17.80 8.66 14.55
CA VAL A 115 -17.12 9.83 13.99
C VAL A 115 -17.59 11.06 14.76
N VAL A 116 -16.69 11.68 15.51
CA VAL A 116 -16.98 12.83 16.38
C VAL A 116 -16.54 14.16 15.79
N PHE A 117 -15.79 14.13 14.68
CA PHE A 117 -15.42 15.29 13.88
C PHE A 117 -15.15 14.85 12.45
N ARG A 118 -15.55 15.65 11.46
CA ARG A 118 -15.16 15.49 10.05
C ARG A 118 -15.02 16.87 9.40
N GLY A 119 -13.79 17.27 9.06
CA GLY A 119 -13.56 18.60 8.48
C GLY A 119 -12.15 18.78 7.92
N ILE A 120 -11.86 19.98 7.43
CA ILE A 120 -10.60 20.36 6.78
C ILE A 120 -9.87 21.41 7.66
N PRO A 121 -9.26 21.01 8.78
CA PRO A 121 -8.56 21.97 9.64
C PRO A 121 -7.41 22.63 8.89
N TYR A 122 -6.65 21.89 8.07
CA TYR A 122 -5.45 22.39 7.42
C TYR A 122 -5.61 22.44 5.91
N ARG A 123 -5.54 23.66 5.33
CA ARG A 123 -5.73 23.88 3.89
C ARG A 123 -4.44 23.80 3.06
N LYS A 124 -3.28 23.72 3.71
CA LYS A 124 -1.97 23.68 3.06
C LYS A 124 -1.21 22.48 3.57
N GLN A 125 -0.35 21.92 2.73
CA GLN A 125 0.63 20.92 3.17
C GLN A 125 1.51 21.44 4.31
N GLY A 126 1.93 20.54 5.18
CA GLY A 126 2.74 20.90 6.33
C GLY A 126 2.65 19.85 7.43
N LYS A 127 3.22 20.23 8.58
CA LYS A 127 3.20 19.46 9.82
C LYS A 127 2.52 20.29 10.90
N TYR A 128 1.52 19.71 11.55
CA TYR A 128 0.64 20.37 12.50
C TYR A 128 0.53 19.55 13.79
N ASN A 129 0.34 20.22 14.92
CA ASN A 129 -0.04 19.54 16.16
C ASN A 129 -1.52 19.76 16.43
N VAL A 130 -2.16 18.77 17.06
CA VAL A 130 -3.54 18.84 17.51
C VAL A 130 -3.62 18.35 18.94
N ALA A 131 -4.29 19.11 19.79
CA ALA A 131 -4.70 18.66 21.10
C ALA A 131 -6.21 18.43 21.11
N VAL A 132 -6.65 17.26 21.59
CA VAL A 132 -8.05 16.94 21.80
C VAL A 132 -8.29 16.67 23.28
N TYR A 133 -9.21 17.44 23.87
CA TYR A 133 -9.59 17.33 25.27
C TYR A 133 -10.93 16.60 25.36
N LEU A 134 -10.91 15.39 25.93
CA LEU A 134 -12.09 14.57 26.16
C LEU A 134 -12.55 14.78 27.60
N LYS A 135 -13.68 15.48 27.78
CA LYS A 135 -14.28 15.67 29.10
C LYS A 135 -15.10 14.43 29.48
N THR A 136 -14.85 13.90 30.66
CA THR A 136 -15.51 12.71 31.23
C THR A 136 -15.93 12.97 32.68
N GLU A 137 -16.72 12.06 33.26
CA GLU A 137 -17.05 12.09 34.68
C GLU A 137 -15.82 11.92 35.61
N TYR A 138 -14.73 11.36 35.09
CA TYR A 138 -13.47 11.13 35.82
C TYR A 138 -12.45 12.28 35.66
N GLY A 139 -12.77 13.31 34.87
CA GLY A 139 -11.88 14.42 34.54
C GLY A 139 -11.67 14.59 33.04
N THR A 140 -10.62 15.31 32.65
CA THR A 140 -10.29 15.55 31.24
C THR A 140 -9.15 14.65 30.80
N PHE A 141 -9.37 13.85 29.74
CA PHE A 141 -8.32 13.10 29.08
C PHE A 141 -7.76 13.91 27.90
N LEU A 142 -6.45 14.08 27.85
CA LEU A 142 -5.76 14.72 26.72
C LEU A 142 -5.34 13.66 25.68
N ARG A 143 -5.51 14.00 24.40
CA ARG A 143 -4.94 13.28 23.27
C ARG A 143 -4.16 14.26 22.41
N GLU A 144 -2.88 13.99 22.22
CA GLU A 144 -2.01 14.79 21.37
C GLU A 144 -1.70 14.03 20.09
N PHE A 145 -1.83 14.74 18.97
CA PHE A 145 -1.54 14.22 17.64
C PHE A 145 -0.57 15.11 16.89
N VAL A 146 0.21 14.49 16.02
CA VAL A 146 0.98 15.17 14.97
C VAL A 146 0.42 14.73 13.63
N ILE A 147 0.06 15.69 12.78
CA ILE A 147 -0.51 15.46 11.47
C ILE A 147 0.45 16.05 10.45
N GLY A 148 0.93 15.23 9.51
CA GLY A 148 1.76 15.70 8.41
C GLY A 148 1.20 15.24 7.08
N PHE A 149 1.18 16.11 6.08
CA PHE A 149 0.80 15.76 4.72
C PHE A 149 1.46 16.67 3.70
N THR A 150 1.66 16.12 2.52
CA THR A 150 2.09 16.83 1.31
C THR A 150 0.90 17.01 0.38
N ASP A 151 1.01 17.90 -0.60
CA ASP A 151 0.04 18.00 -1.67
C ASP A 151 -0.07 16.64 -2.39
N PHE A 152 -1.29 16.19 -2.66
CA PHE A 152 -1.61 14.99 -3.45
C PHE A 152 -3.10 15.08 -3.81
N VAL A 153 -3.41 15.20 -5.10
CA VAL A 153 -4.78 15.46 -5.57
C VAL A 153 -5.30 14.27 -6.36
N TRP A 154 -6.37 13.63 -5.86
CA TRP A 154 -7.07 12.60 -6.64
C TRP A 154 -7.73 13.22 -7.87
N GLY A 155 -7.59 12.56 -9.01
CA GLY A 155 -8.00 13.10 -10.32
C GLY A 155 -6.91 13.92 -11.01
N GLU A 156 -5.73 14.06 -10.40
CA GLU A 156 -4.58 14.74 -10.97
C GLU A 156 -3.29 13.92 -10.84
N ASP A 157 -2.93 13.52 -9.62
CA ASP A 157 -1.64 12.89 -9.31
C ASP A 157 -1.66 11.36 -9.45
N ASN A 158 -2.82 10.72 -9.32
CA ASN A 158 -3.00 9.28 -9.49
C ASN A 158 -3.32 8.91 -10.94
N PHE A 159 -3.09 7.66 -11.33
CA PHE A 159 -3.56 7.15 -12.62
C PHE A 159 -5.08 6.88 -12.60
N SER A 160 -5.76 7.06 -13.74
CA SER A 160 -7.20 6.74 -13.89
C SER A 160 -7.51 5.26 -14.07
N PHE A 161 -6.48 4.44 -14.28
CA PHE A 161 -6.59 2.99 -14.42
C PHE A 161 -5.94 2.27 -13.23
N ALA A 162 -6.29 1.00 -13.08
CA ALA A 162 -6.02 0.25 -11.86
C ALA A 162 -5.28 -1.05 -12.15
N ASN A 163 -4.67 -1.64 -11.12
CA ASN A 163 -4.16 -3.00 -11.16
C ASN A 163 -5.30 -4.03 -11.02
N ASP A 164 -6.30 -3.89 -11.87
CA ASP A 164 -7.37 -4.87 -12.03
C ASP A 164 -7.03 -5.82 -13.19
N GLY A 165 -7.72 -6.97 -13.26
CA GLY A 165 -7.46 -7.95 -14.32
C GLY A 165 -7.67 -7.42 -15.75
N LYS A 166 -8.22 -6.20 -15.92
CA LYS A 166 -8.36 -5.52 -17.20
C LYS A 166 -7.05 -4.87 -17.64
N PHE A 167 -6.31 -4.22 -16.76
CA PHE A 167 -4.98 -3.70 -17.11
C PHE A 167 -4.00 -4.83 -17.45
N GLU A 168 -4.06 -5.94 -16.71
CA GLU A 168 -3.28 -7.16 -17.02
C GLU A 168 -3.55 -7.72 -18.43
N ASN A 169 -4.71 -7.39 -19.02
CA ASN A 169 -5.10 -7.80 -20.35
C ASN A 169 -4.54 -6.87 -21.44
N ALA A 170 -4.30 -5.60 -21.14
CA ALA A 170 -3.67 -4.68 -22.08
C ALA A 170 -2.19 -5.05 -22.35
N ILE A 171 -1.52 -5.60 -21.34
CA ILE A 171 -0.07 -5.79 -21.29
C ILE A 171 0.44 -7.16 -21.77
N ASP A 172 1.73 -7.19 -22.11
CA ASP A 172 2.46 -8.34 -22.66
C ASP A 172 2.89 -9.35 -21.57
N PHE A 173 3.67 -10.37 -21.95
CA PHE A 173 4.29 -11.32 -21.02
C PHE A 173 5.31 -10.64 -20.11
N VAL A 174 5.44 -11.15 -18.88
CA VAL A 174 6.41 -10.59 -17.90
C VAL A 174 7.81 -10.83 -18.43
N SER A 175 8.06 -12.03 -18.97
CA SER A 175 9.32 -12.38 -19.65
C SER A 175 9.75 -11.33 -20.66
N LYS A 176 8.86 -10.93 -21.57
CA LYS A 176 9.15 -9.93 -22.58
C LYS A 176 9.50 -8.57 -21.97
N THR A 177 8.71 -8.09 -21.02
CA THR A 177 8.97 -6.78 -20.39
C THR A 177 10.29 -6.75 -19.62
N VAL A 178 10.66 -7.86 -18.97
CA VAL A 178 11.91 -8.00 -18.22
C VAL A 178 13.11 -8.10 -19.17
N ILE A 179 13.02 -8.89 -20.24
CA ILE A 179 14.10 -9.01 -21.24
C ILE A 179 14.31 -7.67 -21.94
N ASP A 180 13.25 -7.04 -22.44
CA ASP A 180 13.33 -5.75 -23.13
C ASP A 180 13.93 -4.67 -22.22
N TRP A 181 13.64 -4.70 -20.91
CA TRP A 181 14.25 -3.81 -19.92
C TRP A 181 15.72 -4.13 -19.69
N ALA A 182 16.06 -5.41 -19.47
CA ALA A 182 17.42 -5.82 -19.16
C ALA A 182 18.36 -5.54 -20.33
N GLN A 183 17.91 -5.79 -21.56
CA GLN A 183 18.68 -5.45 -22.77
C GLN A 183 18.88 -3.95 -22.92
N TYR A 184 17.87 -3.15 -22.58
CA TYR A 184 17.98 -1.69 -22.60
C TYR A 184 18.98 -1.15 -21.57
N ARG A 185 19.02 -1.73 -20.36
CA ARG A 185 19.91 -1.29 -19.27
C ARG A 185 21.33 -1.83 -19.37
N PHE A 186 21.49 -3.10 -19.74
CA PHE A 186 22.76 -3.84 -19.61
C PHE A 186 23.35 -4.29 -20.95
N GLY A 187 22.64 -4.05 -22.06
CA GLY A 187 23.06 -4.51 -23.39
C GLY A 187 22.60 -5.92 -23.71
N GLU A 188 23.06 -6.45 -24.85
CA GLU A 188 22.62 -7.75 -25.37
C GLU A 188 22.89 -8.90 -24.39
N LEU A 189 21.88 -9.75 -24.18
CA LEU A 189 21.95 -10.92 -23.31
C LEU A 189 21.91 -12.21 -24.13
N THR A 190 22.66 -13.22 -23.69
CA THR A 190 22.50 -14.58 -24.21
C THR A 190 21.20 -15.17 -23.69
N GLN A 191 20.57 -16.07 -24.46
CA GLN A 191 19.34 -16.76 -24.08
C GLN A 191 19.36 -17.38 -22.67
N ASP A 192 20.47 -18.02 -22.27
CA ASP A 192 20.60 -18.61 -20.93
C ASP A 192 20.44 -17.54 -19.82
N ARG A 193 21.14 -16.40 -19.96
CA ARG A 193 21.07 -15.26 -19.04
C ARG A 193 19.68 -14.60 -19.01
N GLU A 194 19.01 -14.50 -20.15
CA GLU A 194 17.64 -13.97 -20.23
C GLU A 194 16.69 -14.81 -19.36
N ILE A 195 16.79 -16.13 -19.46
CA ILE A 195 15.90 -17.06 -18.74
C ILE A 195 16.26 -17.12 -17.26
N VAL A 196 17.54 -17.06 -16.90
CA VAL A 196 17.94 -16.91 -15.50
C VAL A 196 17.41 -15.61 -14.92
N MET A 197 17.45 -14.51 -15.68
CA MET A 197 16.89 -13.22 -15.23
C MET A 197 15.38 -13.32 -15.00
N ILE A 198 14.65 -13.97 -15.91
CA ILE A 198 13.22 -14.23 -15.74
C ILE A 198 12.95 -15.01 -14.45
N TYR A 199 13.74 -16.06 -14.18
CA TYR A 199 13.63 -16.84 -12.95
C TYR A 199 13.90 -16.01 -11.70
N VAL A 200 14.97 -15.19 -11.71
CA VAL A 200 15.30 -14.29 -10.61
C VAL A 200 14.15 -13.32 -10.33
N MET A 201 13.58 -12.69 -11.36
CA MET A 201 12.41 -11.81 -11.19
C MET A 201 11.21 -12.55 -10.60
N TYR A 202 10.91 -13.75 -11.09
CA TYR A 202 9.83 -14.57 -10.56
C TYR A 202 10.04 -15.02 -9.11
N SER A 203 11.29 -15.13 -8.67
CA SER A 203 11.60 -15.53 -7.29
C SER A 203 11.18 -14.48 -6.26
N ILE A 204 11.04 -13.21 -6.69
CA ILE A 204 10.69 -12.06 -5.83
C ILE A 204 9.17 -11.95 -5.69
N TYR A 205 8.41 -12.26 -6.74
CA TYR A 205 6.96 -12.11 -6.72
C TYR A 205 6.28 -13.04 -5.71
N LYS A 206 5.46 -12.46 -4.83
CA LYS A 206 4.62 -13.19 -3.86
C LYS A 206 3.14 -12.98 -4.15
N GLY A 207 2.51 -14.00 -4.74
CA GLY A 207 1.07 -14.01 -5.00
C GLY A 207 0.73 -13.58 -6.43
N SER A 208 0.42 -12.30 -6.63
CA SER A 208 0.03 -11.75 -7.93
C SER A 208 1.12 -10.83 -8.48
N ILE A 209 1.28 -10.80 -9.80
CA ILE A 209 2.21 -9.90 -10.49
C ILE A 209 1.47 -8.60 -10.77
N GLY A 210 1.49 -7.71 -9.77
CA GLY A 210 0.98 -6.35 -9.93
C GLY A 210 2.03 -5.40 -10.49
N ARG A 211 1.57 -4.29 -11.08
CA ARG A 211 2.44 -3.17 -11.46
C ARG A 211 2.57 -2.08 -10.39
N CYS A 212 2.37 -2.45 -9.13
CA CYS A 212 2.27 -1.51 -8.01
C CYS A 212 3.43 -0.52 -7.90
N TYR A 213 4.66 -0.95 -8.19
CA TYR A 213 5.83 -0.06 -8.22
C TYR A 213 5.85 0.86 -9.44
N ALA A 214 5.27 0.43 -10.56
CA ALA A 214 5.07 1.31 -11.70
C ALA A 214 4.07 2.43 -11.40
N PHE A 215 2.95 2.11 -10.73
CA PHE A 215 1.94 3.09 -10.32
C PHE A 215 2.52 4.06 -9.31
N SER A 216 2.90 3.57 -8.13
CA SER A 216 3.44 4.43 -7.07
C SER A 216 4.70 5.20 -7.49
N GLY A 217 5.61 4.56 -8.24
CA GLY A 217 6.77 5.26 -8.79
C GLY A 217 6.41 6.27 -9.89
N GLY A 218 5.38 6.00 -10.69
CA GLY A 218 4.87 6.93 -11.71
C GLY A 218 4.20 8.15 -11.09
N GLU A 219 3.36 7.95 -10.07
CA GLU A 219 2.67 9.00 -9.32
C GLU A 219 3.67 9.97 -8.68
N VAL A 220 4.68 9.43 -7.96
CA VAL A 220 5.76 10.24 -7.36
C VAL A 220 6.50 11.04 -8.44
N PHE A 221 6.76 10.44 -9.61
CA PHE A 221 7.53 11.09 -10.67
C PHE A 221 6.78 12.17 -11.42
N TYR A 222 5.57 11.88 -11.87
CA TYR A 222 4.78 12.84 -12.64
C TYR A 222 4.29 13.99 -11.77
N LYS A 223 4.08 13.77 -10.48
CA LYS A 223 3.86 14.85 -9.52
C LYS A 223 5.09 15.77 -9.39
N LYS A 224 6.29 15.19 -9.32
CA LYS A 224 7.54 15.95 -9.22
C LYS A 224 7.91 16.66 -10.53
N TYR A 225 7.56 16.05 -11.66
CA TYR A 225 7.90 16.50 -13.02
C TYR A 225 6.68 16.50 -13.93
N PRO A 226 5.67 17.37 -13.68
CA PRO A 226 4.45 17.40 -14.48
C PRO A 226 4.71 17.71 -15.95
N GLU A 227 5.80 18.40 -16.28
CA GLU A 227 6.22 18.69 -17.65
C GLU A 227 6.67 17.45 -18.45
N ARG A 228 6.90 16.31 -17.78
CA ARG A 228 7.21 15.03 -18.44
C ARG A 228 5.98 14.34 -19.01
N ILE A 229 4.79 14.76 -18.58
CA ILE A 229 3.52 14.28 -19.13
C ILE A 229 3.40 14.82 -20.55
N LYS A 230 3.36 13.90 -21.52
CA LYS A 230 3.32 14.26 -22.94
C LYS A 230 1.90 14.61 -23.38
N TYR A 231 1.78 15.57 -24.30
CA TYR A 231 0.54 15.82 -25.03
C TYR A 231 0.02 14.51 -25.66
N PRO A 232 -1.28 14.18 -25.57
CA PRO A 232 -2.42 15.06 -25.21
C PRO A 232 -2.81 15.08 -23.73
N TYR A 233 -2.03 14.45 -22.85
CA TYR A 233 -2.39 14.33 -21.44
C TYR A 233 -2.14 15.66 -20.69
N LEU A 234 -3.04 15.97 -19.76
CA LEU A 234 -3.00 17.17 -18.93
C LEU A 234 -2.28 16.91 -17.60
N ASN A 235 -2.48 15.73 -17.03
CA ASN A 235 -1.97 15.27 -15.75
C ASN A 235 -1.88 13.73 -15.72
N THR A 236 -1.37 13.14 -14.63
CA THR A 236 -1.19 11.69 -14.49
C THR A 236 -2.51 10.95 -14.67
N PHE A 237 -3.59 11.49 -14.12
CA PHE A 237 -4.92 10.90 -14.21
C PHE A 237 -5.44 10.83 -15.65
N SER A 238 -5.15 11.83 -16.47
CA SER A 238 -5.61 11.87 -17.86
C SER A 238 -4.89 10.89 -18.80
N ILE A 239 -3.82 10.22 -18.33
CA ILE A 239 -3.08 9.24 -19.13
C ILE A 239 -4.00 8.07 -19.52
N ASP A 240 -4.02 7.77 -20.82
CA ASP A 240 -4.80 6.66 -21.35
C ASP A 240 -4.10 5.33 -21.05
N GLU A 241 -4.84 4.38 -20.47
CA GLU A 241 -4.36 3.04 -20.16
C GLU A 241 -3.82 2.28 -21.39
N SER A 242 -4.26 2.64 -22.60
CA SER A 242 -3.82 2.02 -23.85
C SER A 242 -2.55 2.62 -24.45
N ASP A 243 -1.97 3.68 -23.85
CA ASP A 243 -0.72 4.26 -24.31
C ASP A 243 0.46 3.31 -24.08
N LEU A 244 0.90 2.68 -25.17
CA LEU A 244 1.99 1.71 -25.16
C LEU A 244 3.35 2.32 -24.76
N GLN A 245 3.55 3.62 -25.00
CA GLN A 245 4.79 4.28 -24.59
C GLN A 245 4.81 4.44 -23.07
N ILE A 246 3.70 4.88 -22.47
CA ILE A 246 3.61 5.03 -21.02
C ILE A 246 3.61 3.66 -20.34
N ILE A 247 2.89 2.66 -20.87
CA ILE A 247 2.94 1.27 -20.38
C ILE A 247 4.38 0.76 -20.32
N LYS A 248 5.18 1.02 -21.37
CA LYS A 248 6.59 0.61 -21.43
C LYS A 248 7.45 1.35 -20.39
N GLU A 249 7.23 2.64 -20.22
CA GLU A 249 7.92 3.43 -19.19
C GLU A 249 7.58 2.94 -17.78
N MET A 250 6.30 2.65 -17.53
CA MET A 250 5.83 2.04 -16.30
C MET A 250 6.51 0.70 -16.02
N ASP A 251 6.64 -0.17 -17.03
CA ASP A 251 7.36 -1.44 -16.92
C ASP A 251 8.83 -1.26 -16.55
N TYR A 252 9.50 -0.34 -17.23
CA TYR A 252 10.92 -0.07 -16.98
C TYR A 252 11.12 0.49 -15.57
N ASN A 253 10.29 1.46 -15.17
CA ASN A 253 10.35 2.03 -13.83
C ASN A 253 10.09 0.99 -12.73
N GLN A 254 9.13 0.08 -12.92
CA GLN A 254 8.94 -1.03 -11.98
C GLN A 254 10.17 -1.92 -11.87
N ASN A 255 10.74 -2.32 -13.00
CA ASN A 255 11.92 -3.19 -12.99
C ASN A 255 13.14 -2.48 -12.41
N ASP A 256 13.31 -1.18 -12.68
CA ASP A 256 14.37 -0.38 -12.09
C ASP A 256 14.25 -0.32 -10.56
N ILE A 257 13.05 -0.03 -10.04
CA ILE A 257 12.78 -0.01 -8.60
C ILE A 257 13.05 -1.38 -7.98
N VAL A 258 12.53 -2.46 -8.61
CA VAL A 258 12.67 -3.83 -8.11
C VAL A 258 14.13 -4.25 -8.09
N PHE A 259 14.88 -3.92 -9.14
CA PHE A 259 16.30 -4.27 -9.24
C PHE A 259 17.14 -3.49 -8.23
N SER A 260 17.00 -2.15 -8.20
CA SER A 260 17.75 -1.26 -7.29
C SER A 260 17.54 -1.60 -5.82
N ASN A 261 16.34 -2.06 -5.45
CA ASN A 261 15.99 -2.23 -4.04
C ASN A 261 15.99 -3.69 -3.57
N PHE A 262 15.46 -4.63 -4.34
CA PHE A 262 15.27 -6.01 -3.85
C PHE A 262 16.34 -6.97 -4.37
N ILE A 263 16.73 -6.81 -5.63
CA ILE A 263 17.68 -7.70 -6.28
C ILE A 263 19.11 -7.39 -5.87
N SER A 264 19.46 -6.10 -5.81
CA SER A 264 20.76 -5.63 -5.29
C SER A 264 20.97 -5.92 -3.80
N GLY A 265 19.92 -6.32 -3.08
CA GLY A 265 19.97 -6.58 -1.64
C GLY A 265 19.86 -5.34 -0.74
N LYS A 266 19.59 -4.15 -1.29
CA LYS A 266 19.37 -2.91 -0.50
C LYS A 266 18.22 -3.07 0.52
N ILE A 267 17.18 -3.83 0.18
CA ILE A 267 16.04 -4.18 1.04
C ILE A 267 15.95 -5.69 1.17
N ASN A 268 16.11 -6.19 2.40
CA ASN A 268 16.03 -7.61 2.71
C ASN A 268 14.58 -8.06 2.96
N LEU A 269 13.94 -8.66 1.95
CA LEU A 269 12.57 -9.20 2.03
C LEU A 269 12.42 -10.52 2.80
N SER A 270 13.52 -11.10 3.29
CA SER A 270 13.51 -12.37 4.05
C SER A 270 13.51 -12.17 5.56
N GLY A 271 13.90 -10.99 6.04
CA GLY A 271 14.00 -10.67 7.45
C GLY A 271 12.66 -10.31 8.10
N GLU A 272 12.63 -10.35 9.44
CA GLU A 272 11.58 -9.70 10.23
C GLU A 272 12.01 -8.26 10.55
N GLN A 273 11.05 -7.34 10.54
CA GLN A 273 11.30 -5.94 10.88
C GLN A 273 11.01 -5.74 12.37
N ASP A 274 12.04 -5.42 13.15
CA ASP A 274 11.88 -5.10 14.56
C ASP A 274 11.34 -3.67 14.76
N ASN A 275 11.04 -3.31 16.01
CA ASN A 275 10.51 -1.98 16.34
C ASN A 275 11.48 -0.86 15.93
N LYS A 276 12.80 -1.11 15.99
CA LYS A 276 13.81 -0.10 15.66
C LYS A 276 13.80 0.17 14.15
N GLY A 277 13.93 -0.88 13.34
CA GLY A 277 13.89 -0.78 11.88
C GLY A 277 12.55 -0.23 11.39
N LEU A 278 11.43 -0.58 12.03
CA LEU A 278 10.12 -0.02 11.69
C LEU A 278 10.04 1.48 11.97
N ARG A 279 10.56 1.95 13.12
CA ARG A 279 10.63 3.39 13.41
C ARG A 279 11.56 4.15 12.46
N GLU A 280 12.70 3.55 12.09
CA GLU A 280 13.60 4.14 11.10
C GLU A 280 12.91 4.34 9.76
N GLU A 281 12.17 3.33 9.27
CA GLU A 281 11.39 3.45 8.03
C GLU A 281 10.25 4.48 8.16
N LEU A 282 9.51 4.49 9.27
CA LEU A 282 8.49 5.51 9.52
C LEU A 282 9.08 6.93 9.53
N ASN A 283 10.27 7.11 10.11
CA ASN A 283 10.92 8.41 10.14
C ASN A 283 11.36 8.87 8.75
N LYS A 284 11.78 7.96 7.85
CA LYS A 284 12.04 8.30 6.45
C LYS A 284 10.78 8.79 5.75
N VAL A 285 9.66 8.07 5.91
CA VAL A 285 8.35 8.45 5.34
C VAL A 285 7.91 9.82 5.86
N LYS A 286 7.92 10.01 7.19
CA LYS A 286 7.57 11.30 7.82
C LYS A 286 8.48 12.43 7.33
N SER A 287 9.78 12.18 7.16
CA SER A 287 10.74 13.19 6.70
C SER A 287 10.45 13.64 5.28
N SER A 288 10.17 12.70 4.36
CA SER A 288 9.74 13.02 2.99
C SER A 288 8.46 13.84 2.95
N ILE A 289 7.43 13.41 3.71
CA ILE A 289 6.15 14.13 3.75
C ILE A 289 6.36 15.55 4.33
N ASN A 290 7.18 15.70 5.37
CA ASN A 290 7.49 17.00 5.96
C ASN A 290 8.34 17.90 5.02
N SER A 291 9.07 17.34 4.05
CA SER A 291 9.76 18.11 3.02
C SER A 291 8.85 18.52 1.86
N GLY A 292 7.59 18.06 1.84
CA GLY A 292 6.62 18.33 0.77
C GLY A 292 6.68 17.32 -0.38
N ASP A 293 7.24 16.14 -0.14
CA ASP A 293 7.39 15.08 -1.14
C ASP A 293 6.62 13.82 -0.74
N THR A 294 5.92 13.23 -1.72
CA THR A 294 5.36 11.89 -1.58
C THR A 294 6.46 10.84 -1.70
N ILE A 295 6.23 9.65 -1.13
CA ILE A 295 7.22 8.58 -1.16
C ILE A 295 6.58 7.23 -1.48
N ILE A 296 7.32 6.38 -2.19
CA ILE A 296 6.88 5.02 -2.48
C ILE A 296 6.97 4.21 -1.18
N LEU A 297 5.85 3.62 -0.77
CA LEU A 297 5.75 2.75 0.39
C LEU A 297 5.52 1.31 -0.07
N GLY A 298 6.53 0.46 0.08
CA GLY A 298 6.38 -0.97 -0.06
C GLY A 298 5.95 -1.62 1.25
N TYR A 299 5.16 -2.69 1.15
CA TYR A 299 4.92 -3.57 2.28
C TYR A 299 4.94 -5.04 1.89
N LEU A 300 5.25 -5.85 2.88
CA LEU A 300 5.39 -7.29 2.73
C LEU A 300 4.53 -8.01 3.77
N SER A 301 3.76 -8.99 3.31
CA SER A 301 3.03 -9.93 4.15
C SER A 301 3.35 -11.36 3.74
N LYS A 302 2.83 -12.35 4.49
CA LYS A 302 3.01 -13.77 4.13
C LYS A 302 2.49 -14.11 2.73
N LYS A 303 1.47 -13.39 2.24
CA LYS A 303 0.74 -13.74 1.01
C LYS A 303 0.91 -12.73 -0.12
N MET A 304 1.57 -11.60 0.13
CA MET A 304 1.54 -10.47 -0.79
C MET A 304 2.70 -9.52 -0.54
N HIS A 305 3.21 -8.98 -1.64
CA HIS A 305 4.15 -7.87 -1.71
C HIS A 305 3.51 -6.83 -2.63
N HIS A 306 3.37 -5.59 -2.16
CA HIS A 306 2.70 -4.51 -2.88
C HIS A 306 3.34 -3.17 -2.56
N SER A 307 3.00 -2.15 -3.34
CA SER A 307 3.50 -0.79 -3.24
C SER A 307 2.37 0.23 -3.38
N MET A 308 2.46 1.32 -2.63
CA MET A 308 1.50 2.44 -2.61
C MET A 308 2.28 3.76 -2.51
N THR A 309 1.63 4.89 -2.73
CA THR A 309 2.26 6.22 -2.55
C THR A 309 1.83 6.82 -1.22
N ALA A 310 2.76 7.03 -0.28
CA ALA A 310 2.46 7.70 0.97
C ALA A 310 2.48 9.22 0.80
N TYR A 311 1.43 9.89 1.25
CA TYR A 311 1.27 11.34 1.13
C TYR A 311 0.83 12.03 2.44
N GLY A 312 0.50 11.26 3.47
CA GLY A 312 0.20 11.80 4.80
C GLY A 312 0.50 10.83 5.95
N TYR A 313 0.51 11.35 7.17
CA TYR A 313 0.59 10.57 8.39
C TYR A 313 -0.12 11.26 9.57
N PHE A 314 -0.62 10.45 10.49
CA PHE A 314 -1.21 10.85 11.77
C PHE A 314 -0.50 10.08 12.88
N GLU A 315 0.20 10.78 13.76
CA GLU A 315 0.88 10.19 14.91
C GLU A 315 0.10 10.51 16.18
N ASN A 316 -0.32 9.47 16.89
CA ASN A 316 -0.98 9.56 18.19
C ASN A 316 0.08 9.39 19.30
N LEU A 317 0.44 10.49 19.94
CA LEU A 317 1.50 10.53 20.96
C LEU A 317 1.11 9.82 22.26
N TYR A 318 -0.19 9.68 22.53
CA TYR A 318 -0.68 8.98 23.72
C TYR A 318 -0.58 7.45 23.61
N ARG A 319 -0.74 6.88 22.40
CA ARG A 319 -0.77 5.42 22.18
C ARG A 319 0.42 4.86 21.40
N ASP A 320 1.42 5.68 21.08
CA ASP A 320 2.59 5.29 20.28
C ASP A 320 2.12 4.55 19.00
N ASN A 321 1.25 5.23 18.26
CA ASN A 321 0.62 4.74 17.04
C ASN A 321 0.85 5.75 15.92
N VAL A 322 1.18 5.26 14.72
CA VAL A 322 1.27 6.06 13.50
C VAL A 322 0.34 5.47 12.45
N THR A 323 -0.60 6.25 11.96
CA THR A 323 -1.36 5.95 10.75
C THR A 323 -0.67 6.62 9.57
N LEU A 324 -0.34 5.86 8.52
CA LEU A 324 0.07 6.41 7.23
C LEU A 324 -1.16 6.50 6.32
N LEU A 325 -1.28 7.63 5.63
CA LEU A 325 -2.26 7.85 4.57
C LEU A 325 -1.58 7.62 3.22
N VAL A 326 -2.10 6.66 2.47
CA VAL A 326 -1.46 6.16 1.25
C VAL A 326 -2.45 6.06 0.10
N ALA A 327 -1.99 6.38 -1.10
CA ALA A 327 -2.74 6.22 -2.34
C ALA A 327 -2.43 4.85 -2.94
N ASN A 328 -3.49 4.08 -3.13
CA ASN A 328 -3.47 2.78 -3.76
C ASN A 328 -3.98 2.88 -5.20
N ASN A 329 -4.03 1.74 -5.88
CA ASN A 329 -4.37 1.67 -7.31
C ASN A 329 -5.25 0.44 -7.63
N TRP A 330 -6.21 0.11 -6.75
CA TRP A 330 -7.12 -1.01 -6.94
C TRP A 330 -8.31 -0.68 -7.81
N GLU A 331 -8.79 0.55 -7.74
CA GLU A 331 -10.00 0.98 -8.41
C GLU A 331 -9.71 2.01 -9.50
N ARG A 332 -10.56 2.00 -10.51
CA ARG A 332 -10.44 2.92 -11.64
C ARG A 332 -11.14 4.22 -11.34
N ASN A 333 -10.76 5.26 -12.08
CA ASN A 333 -11.44 6.56 -12.09
C ASN A 333 -11.62 7.18 -10.70
N GLN A 334 -10.64 7.02 -9.82
CA GLN A 334 -10.60 7.70 -8.52
C GLN A 334 -10.23 9.17 -8.75
N ASN A 335 -11.23 10.02 -9.00
CA ASN A 335 -11.05 11.44 -9.31
C ASN A 335 -11.78 12.39 -8.36
N ASP A 336 -12.44 11.87 -7.33
CA ASP A 336 -13.02 12.71 -6.30
C ASP A 336 -11.97 12.97 -5.21
N ASN A 337 -11.48 14.21 -5.18
CA ASN A 337 -10.49 14.60 -4.19
C ASN A 337 -11.04 14.62 -2.75
N GLY A 338 -12.36 14.67 -2.57
CA GLY A 338 -13.01 14.57 -1.27
C GLY A 338 -13.11 13.15 -0.73
N PHE A 339 -13.09 12.14 -1.60
CA PHE A 339 -13.15 10.74 -1.20
C PHE A 339 -12.62 9.80 -2.28
N SER A 340 -11.71 8.91 -1.92
CA SER A 340 -11.28 7.80 -2.75
C SER A 340 -11.28 6.50 -1.95
N GLU A 341 -11.76 5.42 -2.58
CA GLU A 341 -11.66 4.07 -2.01
C GLU A 341 -10.21 3.56 -1.95
N ASP A 342 -9.33 4.16 -2.75
CA ASP A 342 -7.89 3.87 -2.79
C ASP A 342 -7.07 4.78 -1.85
N ALA A 343 -7.71 5.73 -1.17
CA ALA A 343 -7.09 6.47 -0.06
C ALA A 343 -7.16 5.60 1.21
N GLU A 344 -6.09 4.88 1.47
CA GLU A 344 -6.03 3.81 2.46
C GLU A 344 -5.32 4.27 3.74
N ASN A 345 -5.77 3.76 4.89
CA ASN A 345 -5.17 4.02 6.20
C ASN A 345 -4.38 2.80 6.66
N LEU A 346 -3.06 2.93 6.76
CA LEU A 346 -2.16 1.90 7.27
C LEU A 346 -1.79 2.24 8.72
N ILE A 347 -2.28 1.47 9.69
CA ILE A 347 -2.13 1.74 11.11
C ILE A 347 -0.97 0.92 11.69
N ILE A 348 0.03 1.59 12.27
CA ILE A 348 1.20 0.99 12.90
C ILE A 348 1.15 1.23 14.41
N GLN A 349 0.94 0.15 15.17
CA GLN A 349 0.85 0.20 16.63
C GLN A 349 2.09 -0.42 17.26
N PHE A 350 2.73 0.31 18.17
CA PHE A 350 3.84 -0.20 18.98
C PHE A 350 3.33 -0.66 20.35
N THR A 351 3.78 -1.82 20.82
CA THR A 351 3.35 -2.37 22.12
C THR A 351 4.53 -3.05 22.80
N GLY A 352 5.21 -2.32 23.69
CA GLY A 352 6.46 -2.76 24.31
C GLY A 352 7.53 -3.08 23.27
N ASN A 353 7.95 -4.35 23.21
CA ASN A 353 8.95 -4.85 22.25
C ASN A 353 8.32 -5.43 20.96
N SER A 354 7.01 -5.30 20.78
CA SER A 354 6.29 -5.78 19.60
C SER A 354 5.69 -4.62 18.80
N ASN A 355 5.30 -4.92 17.55
CA ASN A 355 4.54 -4.03 16.71
C ASN A 355 3.46 -4.80 15.95
N ILE A 356 2.41 -4.09 15.54
CA ILE A 356 1.38 -4.62 14.65
C ILE A 356 1.11 -3.58 13.58
N ILE A 357 1.16 -4.01 12.32
CA ILE A 357 0.75 -3.21 11.16
C ILE A 357 -0.61 -3.74 10.71
N LYS A 358 -1.61 -2.85 10.65
CA LYS A 358 -2.98 -3.16 10.25
C LYS A 358 -3.36 -2.32 9.05
N TRP A 359 -3.97 -2.94 8.06
CA TRP A 359 -4.53 -2.24 6.91
C TRP A 359 -5.91 -2.80 6.64
N TYR A 360 -6.91 -1.93 6.63
CA TYR A 360 -8.26 -2.29 6.23
C TYR A 360 -8.45 -1.97 4.74
N ASP A 361 -8.42 -3.01 3.91
CA ASP A 361 -8.66 -2.89 2.46
C ASP A 361 -10.15 -2.64 2.23
N LEU A 362 -10.51 -1.39 1.91
CA LEU A 362 -11.90 -0.93 1.76
C LEU A 362 -12.62 -1.72 0.66
N THR A 363 -11.97 -1.89 -0.49
CA THR A 363 -12.50 -2.60 -1.66
C THR A 363 -12.89 -4.04 -1.32
N LYS A 364 -12.07 -4.75 -0.54
CA LYS A 364 -12.30 -6.15 -0.16
C LYS A 364 -12.95 -6.32 1.21
N LYS A 365 -13.21 -5.22 1.92
CA LYS A 365 -13.78 -5.19 3.28
C LYS A 365 -13.08 -6.17 4.23
N LYS A 366 -11.75 -6.14 4.26
CA LYS A 366 -10.96 -7.09 5.05
C LYS A 366 -9.70 -6.46 5.64
N TYR A 367 -9.35 -6.91 6.83
CA TYR A 367 -8.07 -6.59 7.44
C TYR A 367 -6.93 -7.41 6.86
N ARG A 368 -5.82 -6.74 6.62
CA ARG A 368 -4.53 -7.28 6.23
C ARG A 368 -3.52 -6.91 7.32
N TYR A 369 -2.55 -7.80 7.50
CA TYR A 369 -1.53 -7.68 8.53
C TYR A 369 -0.15 -7.80 7.88
N PRO A 370 0.39 -6.71 7.31
CA PRO A 370 1.77 -6.66 6.87
C PRO A 370 2.73 -7.04 8.00
N LYS A 371 3.83 -7.67 7.63
CA LYS A 371 4.94 -8.01 8.53
C LYS A 371 6.05 -6.95 8.50
N MET A 372 6.12 -6.19 7.42
CA MET A 372 7.18 -5.21 7.17
C MET A 372 6.64 -4.12 6.25
N ILE A 373 7.09 -2.89 6.49
CA ILE A 373 6.99 -1.77 5.56
C ILE A 373 8.38 -1.22 5.28
N PHE A 374 8.56 -0.63 4.12
CA PHE A 374 9.81 0.03 3.76
C PHE A 374 9.53 1.15 2.77
N SER A 375 10.31 2.21 2.89
CA SER A 375 10.28 3.34 1.98
C SER A 375 11.24 3.12 0.81
N VAL A 376 10.80 3.49 -0.39
CA VAL A 376 11.62 3.51 -1.59
C VAL A 376 11.67 4.94 -2.10
N GLU A 377 12.87 5.49 -2.19
CA GLU A 377 13.10 6.74 -2.90
C GLU A 377 13.21 6.42 -4.38
N ARG A 378 12.41 7.11 -5.21
CA ARG A 378 12.55 7.00 -6.66
C ARG A 378 13.82 7.73 -7.09
N GLU A 379 14.65 7.04 -7.86
CA GLU A 379 15.79 7.67 -8.53
C GLU A 379 15.34 8.25 -9.88
N ASP A 380 15.78 9.47 -10.20
CA ASP A 380 15.49 10.07 -11.50
C ASP A 380 16.25 9.36 -12.62
N ASN A 381 17.45 8.85 -12.30
CA ASN A 381 18.23 7.97 -13.14
C ASN A 381 18.78 6.85 -12.25
N TYR A 382 18.33 5.62 -12.49
CA TYR A 382 18.92 4.45 -11.89
C TYR A 382 20.22 4.13 -12.62
N ASP A 383 21.35 4.25 -11.92
CA ASP A 383 22.67 3.93 -12.44
C ASP A 383 23.07 2.53 -11.97
N PHE A 384 22.92 1.55 -12.85
CA PHE A 384 23.23 0.16 -12.54
C PHE A 384 24.61 -0.20 -13.08
N ALA A 385 25.47 -0.71 -12.21
CA ALA A 385 26.72 -1.31 -12.67
C ALA A 385 26.41 -2.62 -13.42
N PRO A 386 26.87 -2.79 -14.67
CA PRO A 386 26.68 -4.04 -15.41
C PRO A 386 27.25 -5.26 -14.68
N ASP A 387 28.31 -5.07 -13.89
CA ASP A 387 28.93 -6.13 -13.09
C ASP A 387 28.01 -6.65 -11.98
N ASP A 388 27.18 -5.80 -11.36
CA ASP A 388 26.21 -6.22 -10.34
C ASP A 388 25.14 -7.13 -10.95
N PHE A 389 24.66 -6.76 -12.15
CA PHE A 389 23.72 -7.58 -12.91
C PHE A 389 24.34 -8.94 -13.30
N LEU A 390 25.57 -8.95 -13.82
CA LEU A 390 26.24 -10.20 -14.17
C LEU A 390 26.56 -11.07 -12.96
N HIS A 391 26.93 -10.45 -11.83
CA HIS A 391 27.18 -11.16 -10.58
C HIS A 391 25.91 -11.82 -10.04
N LEU A 392 24.77 -11.13 -10.10
CA LEU A 392 23.47 -11.69 -9.74
C LEU A 392 23.15 -12.92 -10.60
N ILE A 393 23.27 -12.79 -11.92
CA ILE A 393 22.96 -13.90 -12.84
C ILE A 393 23.91 -15.08 -12.57
N GLY A 394 25.21 -14.82 -12.43
CA GLY A 394 26.19 -15.87 -12.10
C GLY A 394 25.90 -16.55 -10.76
N THR A 395 25.51 -15.79 -9.74
CA THR A 395 25.12 -16.34 -8.42
C THR A 395 23.89 -17.25 -8.55
N ALA A 396 22.88 -16.82 -9.29
CA ALA A 396 21.69 -17.62 -9.53
C ALA A 396 22.02 -18.90 -10.33
N GLU A 397 22.88 -18.81 -11.35
CA GLU A 397 23.36 -19.96 -12.12
C GLU A 397 24.11 -20.96 -11.22
N ASP A 398 25.03 -20.48 -10.38
CA ASP A 398 25.79 -21.31 -9.45
C ASP A 398 24.89 -22.02 -8.44
N GLU A 399 23.86 -21.33 -7.93
CA GLU A 399 22.86 -21.93 -7.04
C GLU A 399 22.04 -23.02 -7.75
N MET A 400 21.61 -22.79 -9.00
CA MET A 400 20.89 -23.78 -9.80
C MET A 400 21.75 -25.02 -10.06
N ILE A 401 23.03 -24.82 -10.40
CA ILE A 401 23.99 -25.90 -10.62
C ILE A 401 24.23 -26.69 -9.33
N LYS A 402 24.46 -25.99 -8.22
CA LYS A 402 24.72 -26.61 -6.91
C LYS A 402 23.53 -27.43 -6.41
N ASN A 403 22.31 -26.93 -6.62
CA ASN A 403 21.10 -27.61 -6.18
C ASN A 403 20.72 -28.80 -7.09
N ASP A 404 21.26 -28.87 -8.31
CA ASP A 404 21.02 -29.91 -9.32
C ASP A 404 19.52 -30.19 -9.58
N ARG A 405 18.73 -29.11 -9.65
CA ARG A 405 17.28 -29.14 -9.90
C ARG A 405 16.95 -28.56 -11.26
N MET A 406 16.10 -29.24 -12.02
CA MET A 406 15.48 -28.65 -13.22
C MET A 406 14.44 -27.63 -12.80
N ILE A 407 14.33 -26.56 -13.59
CA ILE A 407 13.35 -25.49 -13.37
C ILE A 407 12.50 -25.36 -14.62
N ILE A 408 11.19 -25.28 -14.44
CA ILE A 408 10.22 -24.99 -15.50
C ILE A 408 9.44 -23.75 -15.10
N MET A 409 9.35 -22.80 -16.02
CA MET A 409 8.50 -21.62 -15.89
C MET A 409 7.47 -21.61 -17.01
N VAL A 410 6.20 -21.49 -16.65
CA VAL A 410 5.06 -21.46 -17.57
C VAL A 410 4.34 -20.13 -17.42
N GLU A 411 4.10 -19.41 -18.52
CA GLU A 411 3.34 -18.15 -18.51
C GLU A 411 1.96 -18.27 -19.19
N LYS A 412 0.97 -17.57 -18.62
CA LYS A 412 -0.37 -17.31 -19.18
C LYS A 412 -1.23 -18.54 -19.57
N THR A 413 -1.20 -19.60 -18.77
CA THR A 413 -2.17 -20.73 -18.87
C THR A 413 -3.10 -20.78 -17.65
N GLU A 414 -4.30 -21.38 -17.76
CA GLU A 414 -5.17 -21.53 -16.56
C GLU A 414 -4.79 -22.71 -15.67
N GLU A 415 -4.17 -23.74 -16.23
CA GLU A 415 -3.81 -24.97 -15.52
C GLU A 415 -2.45 -25.48 -15.99
N ALA A 416 -1.58 -25.77 -15.03
CA ALA A 416 -0.29 -26.38 -15.26
C ALA A 416 0.05 -27.30 -14.10
N PHE A 417 0.50 -28.52 -14.40
CA PHE A 417 0.90 -29.49 -13.39
C PHE A 417 1.90 -30.50 -13.95
N LEU A 418 2.74 -31.03 -13.06
CA LEU A 418 3.64 -32.15 -13.33
C LEU A 418 2.98 -33.46 -12.89
N VAL A 419 3.20 -34.50 -13.69
CA VAL A 419 2.75 -35.87 -13.44
C VAL A 419 3.95 -36.82 -13.51
N ASP A 420 4.13 -37.69 -12.51
CA ASP A 420 5.14 -38.76 -12.55
C ASP A 420 4.62 -40.01 -13.30
N SER A 421 5.43 -41.08 -13.32
CA SER A 421 5.04 -42.37 -13.92
C SER A 421 3.87 -43.06 -13.20
N ASP A 422 3.65 -42.73 -11.94
CA ASP A 422 2.63 -43.36 -11.08
C ASP A 422 1.29 -42.58 -11.10
N GLY A 423 1.24 -41.47 -11.83
CA GLY A 423 0.06 -40.61 -11.95
C GLY A 423 -0.12 -39.65 -10.76
N ASN A 424 0.89 -39.45 -9.93
CA ASN A 424 0.89 -38.44 -8.89
C ASN A 424 1.09 -37.04 -9.50
N GLU A 425 0.32 -36.07 -9.01
CA GLU A 425 0.28 -34.72 -9.58
C GLU A 425 0.74 -33.66 -8.57
N THR A 426 1.62 -32.76 -8.99
CA THR A 426 1.91 -31.49 -8.29
C THR A 426 1.71 -30.32 -9.24
N GLY A 427 0.94 -29.32 -8.83
CA GLY A 427 0.63 -28.14 -9.64
C GLY A 427 -0.73 -27.54 -9.36
N TYR A 428 -1.34 -26.90 -10.36
CA TYR A 428 -2.66 -26.29 -10.24
C TYR A 428 -3.60 -26.73 -11.35
N LYS A 429 -4.76 -27.23 -10.95
CA LYS A 429 -5.88 -27.56 -11.82
C LYS A 429 -7.14 -26.97 -11.19
N LYS A 430 -7.69 -25.96 -11.86
CA LYS A 430 -8.68 -25.04 -11.28
C LYS A 430 -9.86 -25.80 -10.66
N PRO A 431 -10.26 -25.49 -9.41
CA PRO A 431 -9.76 -24.42 -8.55
C PRO A 431 -8.67 -24.84 -7.55
N LYS A 432 -8.13 -26.06 -7.65
CA LYS A 432 -7.31 -26.69 -6.60
C LYS A 432 -5.82 -26.71 -6.92
N THR A 433 -5.02 -26.62 -5.86
CA THR A 433 -3.58 -26.91 -5.89
C THR A 433 -3.35 -28.35 -5.44
N PHE A 434 -2.48 -29.07 -6.12
CA PHE A 434 -2.10 -30.45 -5.86
C PHE A 434 -0.63 -30.50 -5.45
N LYS A 435 -0.30 -31.34 -4.47
CA LYS A 435 1.05 -31.51 -3.91
C LYS A 435 1.26 -32.99 -3.54
N LYS A 436 1.31 -33.88 -4.54
CA LYS A 436 1.54 -35.32 -4.32
C LYS A 436 2.98 -35.76 -4.62
N LEU A 437 3.74 -34.92 -5.31
CA LEU A 437 5.18 -35.08 -5.56
C LEU A 437 5.93 -34.21 -4.54
N ASP A 438 6.40 -34.81 -3.45
CA ASP A 438 7.01 -34.11 -2.31
C ASP A 438 8.34 -33.45 -2.69
N GLU A 439 9.05 -34.03 -3.65
CA GLU A 439 10.30 -33.53 -4.19
C GLU A 439 10.12 -32.32 -5.12
N VAL A 440 8.89 -32.02 -5.57
CA VAL A 440 8.60 -30.90 -6.48
C VAL A 440 8.24 -29.64 -5.68
N ILE A 441 9.07 -28.61 -5.82
CA ILE A 441 8.74 -27.27 -5.31
C ILE A 441 7.87 -26.59 -6.35
N PHE A 442 6.65 -26.24 -5.96
CA PHE A 442 5.67 -25.62 -6.84
C PHE A 442 5.28 -24.22 -6.34
N ARG A 443 5.34 -23.24 -7.25
CA ARG A 443 4.86 -21.88 -7.04
C ARG A 443 3.87 -21.49 -8.13
N LYS A 444 2.75 -20.89 -7.73
CA LYS A 444 1.76 -20.27 -8.62
C LYS A 444 1.78 -18.76 -8.40
N ILE A 445 1.97 -18.01 -9.47
CA ILE A 445 1.99 -16.55 -9.47
C ILE A 445 0.99 -16.08 -10.53
N ASP A 446 -0.25 -15.84 -10.11
CA ASP A 446 -1.43 -15.71 -10.98
C ASP A 446 -1.58 -16.86 -11.98
N TYR A 447 -1.44 -16.60 -13.27
CA TYR A 447 -1.54 -17.56 -14.37
C TYR A 447 -0.16 -18.02 -14.84
N ASN A 448 0.85 -17.88 -13.99
CA ASN A 448 2.21 -18.32 -14.22
C ASN A 448 2.61 -19.35 -13.16
N TYR A 449 3.43 -20.32 -13.55
CA TYR A 449 3.73 -21.49 -12.74
C TYR A 449 5.21 -21.78 -12.79
N ILE A 450 5.79 -22.08 -11.63
CA ILE A 450 7.20 -22.46 -11.49
C ILE A 450 7.24 -23.82 -10.83
N PHE A 451 7.97 -24.74 -11.46
CA PHE A 451 8.26 -26.06 -10.92
C PHE A 451 9.77 -26.21 -10.80
N GLU A 452 10.24 -26.62 -9.63
CA GLU A 452 11.63 -27.01 -9.43
C GLU A 452 11.66 -28.44 -8.92
N PHE A 453 12.43 -29.32 -9.54
CA PHE A 453 12.45 -30.74 -9.20
C PHE A 453 13.82 -31.37 -9.48
N PRO A 454 14.18 -32.47 -8.79
CA PRO A 454 15.46 -33.14 -9.00
C PRO A 454 15.66 -33.61 -10.44
N ARG A 455 16.89 -33.54 -10.92
CA ARG A 455 17.26 -34.14 -12.22
C ARG A 455 17.16 -35.67 -12.20
N GLY A 456 17.05 -36.24 -13.40
CA GLY A 456 17.06 -37.68 -13.62
C GLY A 456 15.73 -38.41 -13.39
N ASN A 457 14.74 -37.74 -12.81
CA ASN A 457 13.38 -38.26 -12.71
C ASN A 457 12.59 -37.98 -13.99
N ASP A 458 11.68 -38.89 -14.32
CA ASP A 458 10.81 -38.77 -15.50
C ASP A 458 9.48 -38.13 -15.11
N TYR A 459 9.15 -37.00 -15.74
CA TYR A 459 7.88 -36.29 -15.52
C TYR A 459 7.21 -35.93 -16.83
N THR A 460 5.90 -35.69 -16.78
CA THR A 460 5.15 -35.06 -17.86
C THR A 460 4.60 -33.73 -17.36
N LEU A 461 4.97 -32.64 -18.01
CA LEU A 461 4.31 -31.34 -17.83
C LEU A 461 3.04 -31.32 -18.67
N VAL A 462 1.92 -31.03 -18.02
CA VAL A 462 0.60 -30.92 -18.65
C VAL A 462 0.11 -29.49 -18.53
N LEU A 463 -0.19 -28.88 -19.67
CA LEU A 463 -0.80 -27.54 -19.76
C LEU A 463 -2.24 -27.66 -20.29
N LYS A 464 -3.18 -26.95 -19.67
CA LYS A 464 -4.58 -26.94 -20.12
C LYS A 464 -5.21 -25.57 -20.03
N LYS A 465 -6.17 -25.34 -20.92
CA LYS A 465 -7.02 -24.15 -21.02
C LYS A 465 -6.22 -22.88 -21.26
N ARG A 466 -6.58 -22.19 -22.33
CA ARG A 466 -5.98 -20.90 -22.64
C ARG A 466 -6.51 -19.83 -21.71
N ARG A 467 -5.64 -18.88 -21.35
CA ARG A 467 -6.08 -17.65 -20.72
C ARG A 467 -6.80 -16.78 -21.75
N TYR A 468 -8.08 -16.49 -21.52
CA TYR A 468 -8.82 -15.55 -22.35
C TYR A 468 -8.57 -14.10 -21.91
N ASN A 469 -8.22 -13.25 -22.88
CA ASN A 469 -8.11 -11.81 -22.73
C ASN A 469 -9.47 -11.18 -23.10
N LYS A 470 -10.21 -10.71 -22.09
CA LYS A 470 -11.54 -10.13 -22.29
C LYS A 470 -11.52 -8.82 -23.07
N GLU A 471 -10.48 -8.01 -22.88
CA GLU A 471 -10.35 -6.70 -23.53
C GLU A 471 -10.05 -6.82 -25.01
N LYS A 472 -9.04 -7.63 -25.35
CA LYS A 472 -8.66 -7.89 -26.75
C LYS A 472 -9.59 -8.89 -27.43
N LYS A 473 -10.48 -9.54 -26.66
CA LYS A 473 -11.37 -10.62 -27.08
C LYS A 473 -10.63 -11.79 -27.76
N THR A 474 -9.39 -12.05 -27.33
CA THR A 474 -8.53 -13.11 -27.88
C THR A 474 -8.01 -14.01 -26.77
N HIS A 475 -7.58 -15.22 -27.11
CA HIS A 475 -6.81 -16.02 -26.17
C HIS A 475 -5.33 -15.62 -26.20
N LYS A 476 -4.69 -15.61 -25.03
CA LYS A 476 -3.24 -15.44 -24.91
C LYS A 476 -2.56 -16.77 -25.24
N ASN A 477 -1.43 -16.70 -25.95
CA ASN A 477 -0.50 -17.82 -26.06
C ASN A 477 0.19 -18.04 -24.70
N ALA A 478 0.87 -19.18 -24.55
CA ALA A 478 1.73 -19.45 -23.41
C ALA A 478 3.21 -19.36 -23.82
N ASN A 479 4.06 -19.00 -22.88
CA ASN A 479 5.51 -19.18 -23.01
C ASN A 479 5.96 -20.23 -22.00
N LEU A 480 6.94 -21.04 -22.39
CA LEU A 480 7.48 -22.10 -21.57
C LEU A 480 9.00 -22.08 -21.62
N PHE A 481 9.61 -22.01 -20.43
CA PHE A 481 11.05 -21.92 -20.25
C PHE A 481 11.53 -23.09 -19.40
N PHE A 482 12.61 -23.75 -19.82
CA PHE A 482 13.30 -24.77 -19.05
C PHE A 482 14.71 -24.31 -18.72
N ILE A 483 15.14 -24.53 -17.48
CA ILE A 483 16.54 -24.43 -17.05
C ILE A 483 16.99 -25.81 -16.59
N ILE A 484 18.04 -26.32 -17.22
CA ILE A 484 18.56 -27.67 -17.02
C ILE A 484 20.03 -27.55 -16.61
N PRO A 485 20.35 -27.69 -15.30
CA PRO A 485 21.73 -27.83 -14.86
C PRO A 485 22.35 -29.06 -15.54
N ASN A 486 23.58 -28.96 -16.03
CA ASN A 486 24.32 -30.09 -16.60
C ASN A 486 25.83 -29.84 -16.55
N GLN A 487 26.56 -30.72 -15.85
CA GLN A 487 28.03 -30.74 -15.81
C GLN A 487 28.69 -29.38 -15.50
N GLY A 488 28.16 -28.68 -14.49
CA GLY A 488 28.71 -27.38 -14.07
C GLY A 488 28.34 -26.20 -14.97
N LYS A 489 27.35 -26.36 -15.85
CA LYS A 489 26.74 -25.29 -16.65
C LYS A 489 25.22 -25.41 -16.59
N ILE A 490 24.52 -24.35 -16.99
CA ILE A 490 23.09 -24.44 -17.30
C ILE A 490 22.89 -24.59 -18.80
N LYS A 491 21.80 -25.26 -19.18
CA LYS A 491 21.27 -25.26 -20.53
C LYS A 491 19.82 -24.84 -20.46
N THR A 492 19.40 -23.95 -21.35
CA THR A 492 18.00 -23.54 -21.42
C THR A 492 17.28 -24.04 -22.67
N LEU A 493 15.95 -24.14 -22.59
CA LEU A 493 15.06 -24.39 -23.72
C LEU A 493 13.86 -23.43 -23.62
N VAL A 494 13.44 -22.91 -24.76
CA VAL A 494 12.34 -21.94 -24.86
C VAL A 494 11.32 -22.40 -25.89
N PHE A 495 10.05 -22.36 -25.51
CA PHE A 495 8.92 -22.56 -26.40
C PHE A 495 8.03 -21.31 -26.30
N ASP A 496 8.25 -20.37 -27.21
CA ASP A 496 7.50 -19.11 -27.28
C ASP A 496 6.20 -19.26 -28.05
N ASN A 497 5.19 -18.47 -27.66
CA ASN A 497 3.91 -18.39 -28.36
C ASN A 497 3.21 -19.77 -28.55
N LEU A 498 3.36 -20.65 -27.57
CA LEU A 498 2.72 -21.96 -27.56
C LEU A 498 1.20 -21.80 -27.52
N THR A 499 0.54 -22.35 -28.54
CA THR A 499 -0.93 -22.41 -28.58
C THR A 499 -1.40 -23.62 -27.77
N ILE A 500 -1.95 -23.34 -26.59
CA ILE A 500 -2.70 -24.34 -25.81
C ILE A 500 -4.12 -24.42 -26.40
N TYR A 501 -4.81 -25.54 -26.33
CA TYR A 501 -6.21 -25.64 -26.73
C TYR A 501 -7.11 -25.82 -25.51
N ASP A 502 -8.37 -25.40 -25.60
CA ASP A 502 -9.30 -25.47 -24.45
C ASP A 502 -9.88 -26.87 -24.25
N ASP A 503 -9.92 -27.66 -25.32
CA ASP A 503 -10.46 -29.02 -25.40
C ASP A 503 -9.37 -30.12 -25.37
N LYS A 504 -8.10 -29.74 -25.39
CA LYS A 504 -6.96 -30.68 -25.41
C LYS A 504 -5.92 -30.32 -24.36
N GLU A 505 -5.10 -31.31 -24.05
CA GLU A 505 -3.94 -31.13 -23.20
C GLU A 505 -2.72 -30.91 -24.09
N THR A 506 -1.85 -29.97 -23.72
CA THR A 506 -0.52 -29.87 -24.32
C THR A 506 0.47 -30.54 -23.36
N ARG A 507 1.24 -31.50 -23.85
CA ARG A 507 2.07 -32.38 -23.02
C ARG A 507 3.54 -32.34 -23.42
N PHE A 508 4.40 -32.15 -22.42
CA PHE A 508 5.85 -32.23 -22.56
C PHE A 508 6.40 -33.34 -21.69
N GLN A 509 6.99 -34.35 -22.31
CA GLN A 509 7.70 -35.42 -21.63
C GLN A 509 9.11 -34.97 -21.28
N ILE A 510 9.51 -35.18 -20.03
CA ILE A 510 10.81 -34.83 -19.49
C ILE A 510 11.47 -36.15 -19.09
N ILE A 511 12.43 -36.62 -19.90
CA ILE A 511 13.14 -37.90 -19.67
C ILE A 511 14.63 -37.62 -19.68
N LYS A 512 15.33 -37.97 -18.60
CA LYS A 512 16.81 -37.88 -18.52
C LYS A 512 17.35 -36.56 -19.11
N ASP A 513 16.83 -35.44 -18.60
CA ASP A 513 17.20 -34.07 -19.02
C ASP A 513 16.81 -33.67 -20.45
N ARG A 514 16.01 -34.48 -21.14
CA ARG A 514 15.45 -34.17 -22.47
C ARG A 514 13.99 -33.79 -22.35
N VAL A 515 13.61 -32.71 -23.00
CA VAL A 515 12.23 -32.25 -23.10
C VAL A 515 11.72 -32.54 -24.50
N ILE A 516 10.61 -33.26 -24.60
CA ILE A 516 9.97 -33.65 -25.85
C ILE A 516 8.50 -33.26 -25.78
N GLN A 517 8.02 -32.43 -26.70
CA GLN A 517 6.58 -32.20 -26.86
C GLN A 517 5.96 -33.45 -27.49
N ILE A 518 4.99 -34.06 -26.80
CA ILE A 518 4.38 -35.35 -27.22
C ILE A 518 2.93 -35.20 -27.65
N GLU A 519 2.25 -34.10 -27.27
CA GLU A 519 0.88 -33.79 -27.68
C GLU A 519 0.62 -32.28 -27.71
#